data_AF-A0AAW6U2M5-F1
#
_entry.id   AF-A0AAW6U2M5-F1
#
_cell.length_a   1.000
_cell.length_b   1.000
_cell.length_c   1.000
_cell.angle_alpha   90.00
_cell.angle_beta   90.00
_cell.angle_gamma   90.00
#
_symmetry.space_group_name_H-M   'P 1'
#
loop_
_entity.id
_entity.type
_entity.pdbx_description
1 polymer ?
#
loop_
_entity_poly.entity_id
_entity_poly.type
_entity_poly.pdbx_seq_one_letter_code
_entity_poly.pdbx_strand_id
1 'polypeptide(L)'
;MFFAMNLFPNELPHLTQREMAAHVLSWLQAHPQLRVSDQNRLSRQCQLIAKTQQVIYSDHADWRHFVQSLKDIQEYSFMIHVLGERLMGPPFADRFVDSLRDSMHPADSGTHTPGRNAQFELFLAALADRGGLEVGGLPGAGPDWIVTAPAGRWALEAKRTKNLKMVRKHIRKAAKQILDAQIGGVIVIDVSLAYNAACSPLSEHVPDRSLMQAHAARTKAFGEQLLPFIVQWIGRANVGFVVVYESVICPASTVEGGEKSWALIGLWSKLDTVSADSPSRAHFDNLWQLLEAALPNW
;
A
#
# COMPACT_ATOMS: atom_id res chain seq x y z
N MET A 1 -13.77 20.88 -6.32
CA MET A 1 -14.65 21.19 -5.17
C MET A 1 -15.01 19.85 -4.56
N PHE A 2 -14.32 19.46 -3.48
CA PHE A 2 -14.48 18.13 -2.87
C PHE A 2 -15.55 18.22 -1.77
N PHE A 3 -16.71 17.62 -2.02
CA PHE A 3 -17.69 17.32 -0.97
C PHE A 3 -17.45 15.88 -0.52
N ALA A 4 -16.88 15.70 0.67
CA ALA A 4 -16.84 14.40 1.31
C ALA A 4 -18.12 14.24 2.15
N MET A 5 -19.09 13.49 1.65
CA MET A 5 -20.11 12.90 2.51
C MET A 5 -19.44 11.77 3.31
N ASN A 6 -19.43 11.87 4.64
CA ASN A 6 -18.96 10.81 5.53
C ASN A 6 -19.87 9.59 5.41
N LEU A 7 -19.52 8.66 4.50
CA LEU A 7 -20.22 7.39 4.30
C LEU A 7 -19.61 6.23 5.12
N PHE A 8 -18.57 6.48 5.91
CA PHE A 8 -17.87 5.44 6.68
C PHE A 8 -17.83 5.80 8.18
N PRO A 9 -18.52 5.05 9.06
CA PRO A 9 -18.57 5.31 10.50
C PRO A 9 -17.29 4.96 11.28
N ASN A 10 -16.22 4.53 10.60
CA ASN A 10 -14.97 4.09 11.22
C ASN A 10 -13.83 5.07 10.93
N GLU A 11 -13.80 6.18 11.66
CA GLU A 11 -12.58 6.97 11.78
C GLU A 11 -11.47 6.06 12.32
N LEU A 12 -10.32 6.03 11.65
CA LEU A 12 -9.16 5.30 12.16
C LEU A 12 -8.79 5.92 13.50
N PRO A 13 -8.51 5.12 14.54
CA PRO A 13 -8.07 5.69 15.80
C PRO A 13 -6.80 6.51 15.58
N HIS A 14 -6.77 7.72 16.12
CA HIS A 14 -5.57 8.56 16.14
C HIS A 14 -4.56 7.99 17.14
N LEU A 15 -3.83 6.95 16.72
CA LEU A 15 -2.79 6.31 17.51
C LEU A 15 -1.43 6.96 17.21
N THR A 16 -0.66 7.22 18.26
CA THR A 16 0.77 7.49 18.13
C THR A 16 1.50 6.27 17.55
N GLN A 17 2.72 6.46 17.04
CA GLN A 17 3.53 5.38 16.49
C GLN A 17 3.79 4.24 17.48
N ARG A 18 3.98 4.59 18.76
CA ARG A 18 4.16 3.61 19.84
C ARG A 18 2.87 2.85 20.13
N GLU A 19 1.73 3.53 20.13
CA GLU A 19 0.42 2.90 20.32
C GLU A 19 0.07 1.99 19.14
N MET A 20 0.38 2.38 17.91
CA MET A 20 0.24 1.49 16.75
C MET A 20 1.11 0.24 16.88
N ALA A 21 2.38 0.39 17.28
CA ALA A 21 3.27 -0.76 17.51
C ALA A 21 2.74 -1.68 18.62
N ALA A 22 2.22 -1.10 19.71
CA ALA A 22 1.63 -1.85 20.82
C ALA A 22 0.33 -2.56 20.39
N HIS A 23 -0.53 -1.89 19.61
CA HIS A 23 -1.74 -2.45 19.04
C HIS A 23 -1.43 -3.67 18.16
N VAL A 24 -0.47 -3.53 17.24
CA VAL A 24 -0.01 -4.64 16.37
C VAL A 24 0.54 -5.80 17.20
N LEU A 25 1.40 -5.54 18.19
CA LEU A 25 1.94 -6.59 19.06
C LEU A 25 0.87 -7.30 19.87
N SER A 26 -0.06 -6.55 20.47
CA SER A 26 -1.18 -7.10 21.23
C SER A 26 -2.04 -7.99 20.35
N TRP A 27 -2.31 -7.57 19.11
CA TRP A 27 -3.07 -8.37 18.16
C TRP A 27 -2.33 -9.66 17.80
N LEU A 28 -1.02 -9.60 17.51
CA LEU A 28 -0.22 -10.80 17.23
C LEU A 28 -0.20 -11.78 18.41
N GLN A 29 -0.11 -11.28 19.64
CA GLN A 29 -0.11 -12.09 20.86
C GLN A 29 -1.46 -12.76 21.14
N ALA A 30 -2.57 -12.10 20.77
CA ALA A 30 -3.91 -12.67 20.86
C ALA A 30 -4.14 -13.82 19.86
N HIS A 31 -3.25 -13.99 18.87
CA HIS A 31 -3.37 -14.96 17.79
C HIS A 31 -2.20 -15.96 17.75
N PRO A 32 -2.03 -16.81 18.79
CA PRO A 32 -0.90 -17.73 18.91
C PRO A 32 -0.80 -18.75 17.76
N GLN A 33 -1.91 -19.03 17.05
CA GLN A 33 -1.94 -19.91 15.89
C GLN A 33 -1.06 -19.42 14.72
N LEU A 34 -0.75 -18.12 14.65
CA LEU A 34 0.18 -17.58 13.66
C LEU A 34 1.63 -18.03 13.89
N ARG A 35 1.95 -18.55 15.09
CA ARG A 35 3.32 -18.98 15.49
C ARG A 35 4.38 -17.92 15.16
N VAL A 36 4.04 -16.67 15.41
CA VAL A 36 4.85 -15.48 15.16
C VAL A 36 6.08 -15.53 16.07
N SER A 37 7.25 -15.87 15.50
CA SER A 37 8.52 -15.83 16.23
C SER A 37 8.87 -14.41 16.62
N ASP A 38 9.38 -14.16 17.82
CA ASP A 38 9.90 -12.83 18.21
C ASP A 38 11.00 -12.30 17.28
N GLN A 39 11.58 -13.17 16.45
CA GLN A 39 12.62 -12.84 15.47
C GLN A 39 12.09 -12.54 14.07
N ASN A 40 10.77 -12.61 13.83
CA ASN A 40 10.23 -12.21 12.53
C ASN A 40 10.39 -10.70 12.30
N ARG A 41 10.14 -10.25 11.06
CA ARG A 41 10.32 -8.86 10.67
C ARG A 41 9.46 -7.91 11.52
N LEU A 42 8.15 -8.15 11.57
CA LEU A 42 7.18 -7.28 12.24
C LEU A 42 7.43 -7.21 13.75
N SER A 43 7.68 -8.35 14.41
CA SER A 43 7.99 -8.35 15.84
C SER A 43 9.22 -7.50 16.17
N ARG A 44 10.29 -7.60 15.37
CA ARG A 44 11.50 -6.78 15.55
C ARG A 44 11.23 -5.29 15.30
N GLN A 45 10.40 -4.96 14.30
CA GLN A 45 9.99 -3.58 14.03
C GLN A 45 9.20 -2.99 15.20
N CYS A 46 8.20 -3.71 15.71
CA CYS A 46 7.42 -3.25 16.85
C CYS A 46 8.28 -3.12 18.12
N GLN A 47 9.19 -4.06 18.38
CA GLN A 47 10.14 -3.97 19.49
C GLN A 47 11.09 -2.76 19.36
N LEU A 48 11.54 -2.45 18.14
CA LEU A 48 12.36 -1.27 17.87
C LEU A 48 11.58 0.00 18.24
N ILE A 49 10.36 0.17 17.73
CA ILE A 49 9.51 1.33 18.09
C ILE A 49 9.24 1.38 19.60
N ALA A 50 8.90 0.25 20.22
CA ALA A 50 8.55 0.18 21.64
C ALA A 50 9.70 0.57 22.59
N LYS A 51 10.95 0.32 22.18
CA LYS A 51 12.15 0.69 22.95
C LYS A 51 12.51 2.17 22.87
N THR A 52 11.96 2.90 21.91
CA THR A 52 12.42 4.25 21.60
C THR A 52 11.66 5.29 22.41
N GLN A 53 12.40 6.13 23.15
CA GLN A 53 11.85 7.17 23.99
C GLN A 53 11.43 8.36 23.12
N GLN A 54 10.24 8.26 22.52
CA GLN A 54 9.46 9.29 21.79
C GLN A 54 10.11 9.95 20.56
N VAL A 55 11.40 10.28 20.57
CA VAL A 55 12.09 10.95 19.46
C VAL A 55 13.33 10.15 19.05
N ILE A 56 13.39 9.76 17.78
CA ILE A 56 14.61 9.24 17.18
C ILE A 56 15.17 10.26 16.20
N TYR A 57 16.43 10.59 16.41
CA TYR A 57 17.21 11.48 15.57
C TYR A 57 17.86 10.71 14.42
N SER A 58 18.15 11.43 13.33
CA SER A 58 18.69 10.84 12.10
C SER A 58 20.10 10.27 12.22
N ASP A 59 20.79 10.55 13.33
CA ASP A 59 22.11 10.01 13.68
C ASP A 59 22.05 8.70 14.49
N HIS A 60 20.85 8.23 14.85
CA HIS A 60 20.68 6.96 15.55
C HIS A 60 21.20 5.79 14.69
N ALA A 61 21.92 4.83 15.30
CA ALA A 61 22.51 3.70 14.57
C ALA A 61 21.47 2.88 13.77
N ASP A 62 20.28 2.71 14.34
CA ASP A 62 19.15 2.01 13.71
C ASP A 62 18.20 2.92 12.93
N TRP A 63 18.61 4.15 12.60
CA TRP A 63 17.75 5.17 11.97
C TRP A 63 17.00 4.63 10.74
N ARG A 64 17.73 3.96 9.83
CA ARG A 64 17.14 3.36 8.62
C ARG A 64 16.06 2.32 8.93
N HIS A 65 16.28 1.49 9.96
CA HIS A 65 15.33 0.45 10.35
C HIS A 65 14.12 1.05 11.04
N PHE A 66 14.31 2.11 11.82
CA PHE A 66 13.21 2.84 12.45
C PHE A 66 12.28 3.45 11.41
N VAL A 67 12.82 4.21 10.46
CA VAL A 67 12.04 4.85 9.38
C VAL A 67 11.18 3.83 8.63
N GLN A 68 11.77 2.71 8.21
CA GLN A 68 11.00 1.64 7.56
C GLN A 68 9.95 1.01 8.49
N SER A 69 10.24 0.86 9.78
CA SER A 69 9.31 0.31 10.77
C SER A 69 8.06 1.18 10.92
N LEU A 70 8.20 2.51 10.86
CA LEU A 70 7.05 3.43 10.89
C LEU A 70 6.06 3.12 9.76
N LYS A 71 6.58 3.00 8.53
CA LYS A 71 5.76 2.66 7.36
C LYS A 71 5.04 1.33 7.57
N ASP A 72 5.79 0.28 7.91
CA ASP A 72 5.23 -1.06 7.97
C ASP A 72 4.20 -1.18 9.10
N ILE A 73 4.48 -0.63 10.29
CA ILE A 73 3.56 -0.66 11.44
C ILE A 73 2.27 0.10 11.15
N GLN A 74 2.34 1.23 10.45
CA GLN A 74 1.15 1.98 10.05
C GLN A 74 0.28 1.17 9.08
N GLU A 75 0.89 0.51 8.08
CA GLU A 75 0.16 -0.39 7.17
C GLU A 75 -0.43 -1.60 7.93
N TYR A 76 0.32 -2.24 8.84
CA TYR A 76 -0.18 -3.36 9.65
C TYR A 76 -1.31 -2.95 10.59
N SER A 77 -1.17 -1.81 11.27
CA SER A 77 -2.22 -1.27 12.14
C SER A 77 -3.50 -1.01 11.34
N PHE A 78 -3.37 -0.44 10.14
CA PHE A 78 -4.50 -0.25 9.22
C PHE A 78 -5.15 -1.57 8.80
N MET A 79 -4.35 -2.56 8.35
CA MET A 79 -4.86 -3.88 7.96
C MET A 79 -5.60 -4.57 9.10
N ILE A 80 -5.03 -4.56 10.31
CA ILE A 80 -5.64 -5.15 11.52
C ILE A 80 -6.93 -4.41 11.88
N HIS A 81 -6.94 -3.09 11.81
CA HIS A 81 -8.14 -2.31 12.13
C HIS A 81 -9.29 -2.58 11.15
N VAL A 82 -9.01 -2.67 9.85
CA VAL A 82 -10.05 -2.85 8.83
C VAL A 82 -10.50 -4.30 8.74
N LEU A 83 -9.56 -5.24 8.64
CA LEU A 83 -9.88 -6.65 8.37
C LEU A 83 -10.10 -7.45 9.67
N GLY A 84 -9.52 -7.02 10.80
CA GLY A 84 -9.68 -7.67 12.11
C GLY A 84 -9.44 -9.17 12.07
N GLU A 85 -10.35 -9.94 12.66
CA GLU A 85 -10.33 -11.41 12.69
C GLU A 85 -10.33 -12.05 11.29
N ARG A 86 -10.80 -11.36 10.25
CA ARG A 86 -10.77 -11.91 8.88
C ARG A 86 -9.36 -12.16 8.38
N LEU A 87 -8.35 -11.43 8.88
CA LEU A 87 -6.94 -11.71 8.57
C LEU A 87 -6.53 -13.15 8.91
N MET A 88 -7.23 -13.80 9.84
CA MET A 88 -6.98 -15.16 10.29
C MET A 88 -7.71 -16.24 9.48
N GLY A 89 -8.63 -15.84 8.60
CA GLY A 89 -9.38 -16.74 7.74
C GLY A 89 -8.91 -16.70 6.28
N PRO A 90 -9.34 -17.66 5.45
CA PRO A 90 -9.24 -17.53 4.00
C PRO A 90 -9.99 -16.28 3.51
N PRO A 91 -9.49 -15.57 2.48
CA PRO A 91 -8.25 -15.82 1.74
C PRO A 91 -6.98 -15.18 2.35
N PHE A 92 -7.06 -14.56 3.54
CA PHE A 92 -6.02 -13.66 4.05
C PHE A 92 -4.91 -14.35 4.84
N ALA A 93 -5.21 -15.43 5.57
CA ALA A 93 -4.31 -16.04 6.54
C ALA A 93 -2.90 -16.35 5.99
N ASP A 94 -2.84 -17.04 4.85
CA ASP A 94 -1.55 -17.42 4.23
C ASP A 94 -0.75 -16.19 3.79
N ARG A 95 -1.42 -15.19 3.21
CA ARG A 95 -0.80 -13.92 2.83
C ARG A 95 -0.31 -13.16 4.05
N PHE A 96 -1.03 -13.20 5.16
CA PHE A 96 -0.62 -12.52 6.39
C PHE A 96 0.63 -13.16 6.96
N VAL A 97 0.69 -14.50 7.05
CA VAL A 97 1.89 -15.23 7.46
C VAL A 97 3.07 -14.95 6.53
N ASP A 98 2.85 -14.97 5.20
CA ASP A 98 3.88 -14.62 4.23
C ASP A 98 4.39 -13.19 4.46
N SER A 99 3.52 -12.26 4.81
CA SER A 99 3.88 -10.86 5.03
C SER A 99 4.92 -10.65 6.12
N LEU A 100 4.97 -11.54 7.13
CA LEU A 100 5.90 -11.45 8.27
C LEU A 100 7.36 -11.79 7.92
N ARG A 101 7.63 -12.21 6.67
CA ARG A 101 8.95 -12.58 6.16
C ARG A 101 9.79 -11.34 5.76
N ASP A 102 10.99 -11.60 5.24
CA ASP A 102 12.02 -10.66 4.82
C ASP A 102 12.80 -9.98 5.98
N SER A 103 13.86 -9.26 5.64
CA SER A 103 14.63 -8.42 6.59
C SER A 103 13.81 -7.19 7.00
N MET A 104 14.21 -6.49 8.08
CA MET A 104 13.57 -5.23 8.49
C MET A 104 13.70 -4.13 7.42
N HIS A 105 14.90 -3.91 6.88
CA HIS A 105 15.11 -2.91 5.84
C HIS A 105 15.10 -3.52 4.43
N PRO A 106 14.46 -2.89 3.41
CA PRO A 106 14.35 -3.48 2.07
C PRO A 106 15.69 -3.69 1.38
N ALA A 107 16.67 -2.84 1.64
CA ALA A 107 18.03 -2.96 1.10
C ALA A 107 18.79 -4.18 1.65
N ASP A 108 18.42 -4.65 2.85
CA ASP A 108 19.03 -5.85 3.45
C ASP A 108 18.36 -7.14 2.92
N SER A 109 17.31 -7.02 2.10
CA SER A 109 16.64 -8.16 1.47
C SER A 109 17.24 -8.48 0.11
N GLY A 110 17.20 -9.76 -0.27
CA GLY A 110 17.60 -10.20 -1.60
C GLY A 110 16.73 -9.64 -2.73
N THR A 111 16.99 -10.14 -3.94
CA THR A 111 16.23 -9.79 -5.15
C THR A 111 14.74 -10.13 -5.03
N HIS A 112 14.42 -11.15 -4.22
CA HIS A 112 13.05 -11.57 -3.94
C HIS A 112 12.61 -11.14 -2.53
N THR A 113 11.46 -10.47 -2.44
CA THR A 113 10.86 -9.97 -1.18
C THR A 113 9.39 -10.39 -1.08
N PRO A 114 9.11 -11.69 -0.92
CA PRO A 114 7.74 -12.19 -0.89
C PRO A 114 6.92 -11.58 0.26
N GLY A 115 7.54 -11.35 1.43
CA GLY A 115 6.80 -10.81 2.58
C GLY A 115 6.32 -9.38 2.34
N ARG A 116 7.16 -8.52 1.78
CA ARG A 116 6.70 -7.17 1.43
C ARG A 116 5.70 -7.12 0.28
N ASN A 117 5.73 -8.10 -0.64
CA ASN A 117 4.71 -8.19 -1.68
C ASN A 117 3.37 -8.55 -1.06
N ALA A 118 3.33 -9.58 -0.19
CA ALA A 118 2.13 -9.98 0.52
C ALA A 118 1.58 -8.88 1.44
N GLN A 119 2.46 -8.12 2.11
CA GLN A 119 2.05 -6.94 2.90
C GLN A 119 1.32 -5.90 2.03
N PHE A 120 1.88 -5.56 0.86
CA PHE A 120 1.24 -4.57 -0.01
C PHE A 120 -0.07 -5.10 -0.60
N GLU A 121 -0.12 -6.38 -0.99
CA GLU A 121 -1.35 -7.02 -1.42
C GLU A 121 -2.43 -6.92 -0.32
N LEU A 122 -2.12 -7.29 0.92
CA LEU A 122 -3.07 -7.18 2.04
C LEU A 122 -3.47 -5.74 2.36
N PHE A 123 -2.54 -4.79 2.22
CA PHE A 123 -2.84 -3.38 2.39
C PHE A 123 -3.89 -2.91 1.37
N LEU A 124 -3.77 -3.32 0.11
CA LEU A 124 -4.78 -3.02 -0.93
C LEU A 124 -6.11 -3.76 -0.69
N ALA A 125 -6.08 -4.97 -0.15
CA ALA A 125 -7.30 -5.66 0.28
C ALA A 125 -8.01 -4.88 1.39
N ALA A 126 -7.28 -4.41 2.41
CA ALA A 126 -7.85 -3.57 3.46
C ALA A 126 -8.40 -2.25 2.91
N LEU A 127 -7.73 -1.62 1.94
CA LEU A 127 -8.28 -0.43 1.27
C LEU A 127 -9.59 -0.73 0.54
N ALA A 128 -9.64 -1.81 -0.24
CA ALA A 128 -10.85 -2.21 -0.94
C ALA A 128 -12.01 -2.48 0.03
N ASP A 129 -11.73 -3.21 1.11
CA ASP A 129 -12.72 -3.54 2.15
C ASP A 129 -13.25 -2.30 2.86
N ARG A 130 -12.36 -1.36 3.20
CA ARG A 130 -12.72 -0.05 3.75
C ARG A 130 -13.60 0.75 2.79
N GLY A 131 -13.40 0.61 1.48
CA GLY A 131 -14.23 1.21 0.43
C GLY A 131 -15.60 0.53 0.25
N GLY A 132 -15.95 -0.44 1.09
CA GLY A 132 -17.20 -1.19 1.01
C GLY A 132 -17.20 -2.27 -0.08
N LEU A 133 -16.04 -2.68 -0.56
CA LEU A 133 -15.90 -3.79 -1.51
C LEU A 133 -15.77 -5.11 -0.77
N GLU A 134 -16.47 -6.14 -1.21
CA GLU A 134 -16.19 -7.50 -0.75
C GLU A 134 -14.89 -8.00 -1.37
N VAL A 135 -13.93 -8.40 -0.54
CA VAL A 135 -12.62 -8.88 -0.98
C VAL A 135 -12.53 -10.40 -0.87
N GLY A 136 -12.30 -11.04 -2.02
CA GLY A 136 -12.10 -12.49 -2.16
C GLY A 136 -10.78 -12.83 -2.86
N GLY A 137 -10.45 -14.12 -2.88
CA GLY A 137 -9.30 -14.66 -3.62
C GLY A 137 -9.72 -15.76 -4.58
N LEU A 138 -8.93 -16.01 -5.63
CA LEU A 138 -9.04 -17.23 -6.41
C LEU A 138 -8.06 -18.28 -5.89
N PRO A 139 -8.47 -19.56 -5.79
CA PRO A 139 -7.52 -20.64 -5.61
C PRO A 139 -6.46 -20.65 -6.72
N GLY A 140 -5.18 -20.71 -6.36
CA GLY A 140 -4.07 -20.87 -7.31
C GLY A 140 -3.51 -19.56 -7.90
N ALA A 141 -3.06 -19.60 -9.16
CA ALA A 141 -2.33 -18.51 -9.83
C ALA A 141 -3.23 -17.40 -10.41
N GLY A 142 -4.30 -17.05 -9.68
CA GLY A 142 -5.27 -16.04 -10.08
C GLY A 142 -4.77 -14.60 -9.88
N PRO A 143 -5.68 -13.62 -9.95
CA PRO A 143 -5.34 -12.28 -9.57
C PRO A 143 -5.05 -12.20 -8.07
N ASP A 144 -4.30 -11.17 -7.64
CA ASP A 144 -3.96 -11.03 -6.22
C ASP A 144 -5.23 -10.94 -5.35
N TRP A 145 -6.24 -10.18 -5.80
CA TRP A 145 -7.59 -10.19 -5.23
C TRP A 145 -8.69 -10.10 -6.28
N ILE A 146 -9.88 -10.58 -5.92
CA ILE A 146 -11.14 -10.20 -6.58
C ILE A 146 -11.88 -9.28 -5.63
N VAL A 147 -12.31 -8.13 -6.13
CA VAL A 147 -13.14 -7.17 -5.39
C VAL A 147 -14.53 -7.10 -6.01
N THR A 148 -15.56 -7.09 -5.18
CA THR A 148 -16.97 -7.11 -5.62
C THR A 148 -17.75 -5.96 -4.99
N ALA A 149 -18.60 -5.32 -5.80
CA ALA A 149 -19.59 -4.32 -5.41
C ALA A 149 -20.92 -4.61 -6.13
N PRO A 150 -22.04 -3.94 -5.77
CA PRO A 150 -23.28 -4.07 -6.53
C PRO A 150 -23.12 -3.75 -8.03
N ALA A 151 -22.18 -2.86 -8.38
CA ALA A 151 -21.89 -2.47 -9.76
C ALA A 151 -21.03 -3.47 -10.54
N GLY A 152 -20.52 -4.53 -9.89
CA GLY A 152 -19.82 -5.64 -10.53
C GLY A 152 -18.60 -6.16 -9.77
N ARG A 153 -17.70 -6.82 -10.50
CA ARG A 153 -16.53 -7.49 -9.94
C ARG A 153 -15.28 -7.16 -10.75
N TRP A 154 -14.15 -7.04 -10.09
CA TRP A 154 -12.89 -6.67 -10.71
C TRP A 154 -11.73 -7.48 -10.12
N ALA A 155 -10.75 -7.80 -10.95
CA ALA A 155 -9.44 -8.23 -10.50
C ALA A 155 -8.64 -7.02 -10.00
N LEU A 156 -7.97 -7.17 -8.87
CA LEU A 156 -7.08 -6.17 -8.27
C LEU A 156 -5.68 -6.78 -8.19
N GLU A 157 -4.76 -6.22 -8.99
CA GLU A 157 -3.37 -6.66 -9.06
C GLU A 157 -2.45 -5.70 -8.32
N ALA A 158 -1.69 -6.20 -7.35
CA ALA A 158 -0.70 -5.45 -6.61
C ALA A 158 0.69 -5.76 -7.14
N LYS A 159 1.47 -4.73 -7.49
CA LYS A 159 2.86 -4.92 -7.91
C LYS A 159 3.76 -3.92 -7.20
N ARG A 160 4.88 -4.40 -6.66
CA ARG A 160 5.92 -3.55 -6.10
C ARG A 160 7.13 -3.56 -6.99
N THR A 161 7.66 -2.39 -7.29
CA THR A 161 8.83 -2.27 -8.17
C THR A 161 9.99 -1.59 -7.47
N LYS A 162 11.14 -2.26 -7.48
CA LYS A 162 12.40 -1.73 -6.91
C LYS A 162 13.14 -0.82 -7.89
N ASN A 163 12.76 -0.83 -9.17
CA ASN A 163 13.36 0.03 -10.20
C ASN A 163 12.38 0.21 -11.36
N LEU A 164 12.45 1.36 -12.03
CA LEU A 164 11.53 1.69 -13.12
C LEU A 164 11.66 0.74 -14.34
N LYS A 165 12.83 0.11 -14.54
CA LYS A 165 13.05 -0.84 -15.63
C LYS A 165 12.16 -2.09 -15.52
N MET A 166 11.75 -2.44 -14.30
CA MET A 166 10.91 -3.62 -14.02
C MET A 166 9.42 -3.34 -14.18
N VAL A 167 8.99 -2.07 -14.28
CA VAL A 167 7.57 -1.68 -14.45
C VAL A 167 6.95 -2.45 -15.61
N ARG A 168 7.60 -2.48 -16.77
CA ARG A 168 7.14 -3.23 -17.96
C ARG A 168 6.83 -4.70 -17.65
N LYS A 169 7.74 -5.39 -16.96
CA LYS A 169 7.59 -6.80 -16.61
C LYS A 169 6.38 -6.99 -15.67
N HIS A 170 6.23 -6.11 -14.68
CA HIS A 170 5.15 -6.19 -13.70
C HIS A 170 3.79 -5.90 -14.30
N ILE A 171 3.67 -4.84 -15.12
CA ILE A 171 2.42 -4.51 -15.82
C ILE A 171 1.97 -5.67 -16.73
N ARG A 172 2.89 -6.27 -17.50
CA ARG A 172 2.56 -7.42 -18.35
C ARG A 172 2.10 -8.63 -17.56
N LYS A 173 2.76 -8.92 -16.43
CA LYS A 173 2.37 -10.02 -15.56
C LYS A 173 0.97 -9.80 -14.99
N ALA A 174 0.71 -8.61 -14.45
CA ALA A 174 -0.59 -8.22 -13.90
C ALA A 174 -1.70 -8.27 -14.97
N ALA A 175 -1.46 -7.68 -16.15
CA ALA A 175 -2.41 -7.73 -17.26
C ALA A 175 -2.71 -9.16 -17.71
N LYS A 176 -1.71 -10.05 -17.72
CA LYS A 176 -1.93 -11.47 -17.98
C LYS A 176 -2.82 -12.11 -16.92
N GLN A 177 -2.58 -11.87 -15.63
CA GLN A 177 -3.40 -12.41 -14.54
C GLN A 177 -4.87 -11.92 -14.65
N ILE A 178 -5.08 -10.65 -14.97
CA ILE A 178 -6.40 -10.05 -15.20
C ILE A 178 -7.09 -10.67 -16.44
N LEU A 179 -6.35 -10.87 -17.52
CA LEU A 179 -6.87 -11.50 -18.74
C LEU A 179 -7.29 -12.95 -18.48
N ASP A 180 -6.45 -13.73 -17.79
CA ASP A 180 -6.71 -15.13 -17.46
C ASP A 180 -7.95 -15.26 -16.55
N ALA A 181 -8.23 -14.25 -15.70
CA ALA A 181 -9.41 -14.20 -14.85
C ALA A 181 -10.72 -13.82 -15.58
N GLN A 182 -10.64 -13.24 -16.78
CA GLN A 182 -11.79 -12.86 -17.62
C GLN A 182 -12.83 -11.91 -16.98
N ILE A 183 -12.45 -11.14 -15.95
CA ILE A 183 -13.36 -10.22 -15.23
C ILE A 183 -13.02 -8.73 -15.40
N GLY A 184 -11.91 -8.43 -16.09
CA GLY A 184 -11.35 -7.08 -16.10
C GLY A 184 -10.82 -6.67 -14.74
N GLY A 185 -10.10 -5.55 -14.67
CA GLY A 185 -9.44 -5.20 -13.41
C GLY A 185 -8.62 -3.93 -13.42
N VAL A 186 -7.88 -3.77 -12.35
CA VAL A 186 -7.02 -2.62 -12.09
C VAL A 186 -5.66 -3.11 -11.61
N ILE A 187 -4.63 -2.34 -11.93
CA ILE A 187 -3.26 -2.65 -11.51
C ILE A 187 -2.80 -1.51 -10.60
N VAL A 188 -2.37 -1.84 -9.38
CA VAL A 188 -1.75 -0.89 -8.47
C VAL A 188 -0.26 -1.18 -8.41
N ILE A 189 0.57 -0.18 -8.69
CA ILE A 189 2.02 -0.27 -8.67
C ILE A 189 2.63 0.63 -7.59
N ASP A 190 3.28 0.01 -6.61
CA ASP A 190 4.13 0.68 -5.63
C ASP A 190 5.50 0.99 -6.27
N VAL A 191 5.77 2.29 -6.45
CA VAL A 191 7.02 2.81 -7.01
C VAL A 191 7.93 3.44 -5.95
N SER A 192 7.60 3.32 -4.66
CA SER A 192 8.34 3.96 -3.56
C SER A 192 9.83 3.61 -3.60
N LEU A 193 10.16 2.33 -3.75
CA LEU A 193 11.56 1.86 -3.83
C LEU A 193 12.23 2.18 -5.16
N ALA A 194 11.45 2.39 -6.24
CA ALA A 194 12.02 2.78 -7.52
C ALA A 194 12.47 4.24 -7.53
N TYR A 195 11.77 5.11 -6.80
CA TYR A 195 12.17 6.51 -6.62
C TYR A 195 13.12 6.73 -5.45
N ASN A 196 13.01 5.92 -4.40
CA ASN A 196 13.80 6.05 -3.19
C ASN A 196 14.30 4.68 -2.71
N ALA A 197 15.27 4.11 -3.44
CA ALA A 197 15.83 2.79 -3.15
C ALA A 197 16.51 2.71 -1.77
N ALA A 198 16.97 3.84 -1.25
CA ALA A 198 17.60 3.95 0.07
C ALA A 198 16.58 4.03 1.22
N CYS A 199 15.28 4.15 0.92
CA CYS A 199 14.23 4.43 1.92
C CYS A 199 14.56 5.64 2.81
N SER A 200 15.27 6.62 2.26
CA SER A 200 15.70 7.80 3.03
C SER A 200 14.51 8.73 3.25
N PRO A 201 14.25 9.19 4.47
CA PRO A 201 13.20 10.16 4.71
C PRO A 201 13.62 11.54 4.17
N LEU A 202 12.67 12.46 4.02
CA LEU A 202 12.98 13.86 3.74
C LEU A 202 13.73 14.48 4.93
N SER A 203 14.70 15.34 4.64
CA SER A 203 15.52 16.02 5.66
C SER A 203 14.76 17.13 6.40
N GLU A 204 13.73 17.66 5.77
CA GLU A 204 12.93 18.77 6.28
C GLU A 204 11.43 18.50 6.07
N HIS A 205 10.62 19.19 6.88
CA HIS A 205 9.18 19.16 6.68
C HIS A 205 8.85 19.82 5.34
N VAL A 206 8.05 19.14 4.53
CA VAL A 206 7.55 19.66 3.26
C VAL A 206 6.03 19.69 3.37
N PRO A 207 5.37 20.85 3.13
CA PRO A 207 3.93 20.93 3.18
C PRO A 207 3.26 19.91 2.25
N ASP A 208 2.15 19.30 2.69
CA ASP A 208 1.44 18.25 1.95
C ASP A 208 1.12 18.68 0.51
N ARG A 209 0.70 19.93 0.32
CA ARG A 209 0.43 20.50 -1.00
C ARG A 209 1.64 20.41 -1.94
N SER A 210 2.84 20.67 -1.43
CA SER A 210 4.08 20.59 -2.21
C SER A 210 4.44 19.14 -2.54
N LEU A 211 4.22 18.20 -1.60
CA LEU A 211 4.38 16.76 -1.85
C LEU A 211 3.41 16.26 -2.92
N MET A 212 2.13 16.63 -2.82
CA MET A 212 1.10 16.30 -3.81
C MET A 212 1.46 16.87 -5.19
N GLN A 213 1.94 18.11 -5.26
CA GLN A 213 2.40 18.72 -6.52
C GLN A 213 3.59 17.97 -7.13
N ALA A 214 4.60 17.63 -6.31
CA ALA A 214 5.76 16.88 -6.75
C ALA A 214 5.40 15.47 -7.22
N HIS A 215 4.49 14.80 -6.53
CA HIS A 215 3.96 13.49 -6.94
C HIS A 215 3.15 13.59 -8.24
N ALA A 216 2.23 14.56 -8.35
CA ALA A 216 1.45 14.77 -9.57
C ALA A 216 2.35 15.07 -10.78
N ALA A 217 3.39 15.89 -10.60
CA ALA A 217 4.37 16.16 -11.66
C ALA A 217 5.15 14.91 -12.08
N ARG A 218 5.59 14.08 -11.12
CA ARG A 218 6.28 12.81 -11.41
C ARG A 218 5.37 11.79 -12.07
N THR A 219 4.14 11.62 -11.59
CA THR A 219 3.18 10.70 -12.20
C THR A 219 2.75 11.18 -13.58
N LYS A 220 2.61 12.49 -13.79
CA LYS A 220 2.38 13.05 -15.13
C LYS A 220 3.53 12.68 -16.07
N ALA A 221 4.78 12.92 -15.68
CA ALA A 221 5.95 12.55 -16.49
C ALA A 221 6.01 11.04 -16.74
N PHE A 222 5.72 10.22 -15.72
CA PHE A 222 5.61 8.76 -15.84
C PHE A 222 4.52 8.37 -16.84
N GLY A 223 3.33 8.98 -16.76
CA GLY A 223 2.21 8.75 -17.66
C GLY A 223 2.53 9.16 -19.09
N GLU A 224 3.06 10.36 -19.31
CA GLU A 224 3.44 10.85 -20.65
C GLU A 224 4.47 9.93 -21.31
N GLN A 225 5.44 9.43 -20.54
CA GLN A 225 6.48 8.55 -21.08
C GLN A 225 6.02 7.09 -21.25
N LEU A 226 5.21 6.57 -20.32
CA LEU A 226 4.93 5.13 -20.24
C LEU A 226 3.51 4.75 -20.62
N LEU A 227 2.52 5.64 -20.57
CA LEU A 227 1.11 5.30 -20.82
C LEU A 227 0.88 4.67 -22.20
N PRO A 228 1.44 5.19 -23.31
CA PRO A 228 1.29 4.54 -24.62
C PRO A 228 1.82 3.10 -24.62
N PHE A 229 2.94 2.87 -23.92
CA PHE A 229 3.51 1.53 -23.77
C PHE A 229 2.74 0.66 -22.79
N ILE A 230 2.19 1.21 -21.71
CA ILE A 230 1.35 0.51 -20.74
C ILE A 230 0.10 -0.03 -21.43
N VAL A 231 -0.59 0.80 -22.22
CA VAL A 231 -1.74 0.37 -23.03
C VAL A 231 -1.34 -0.76 -23.98
N GLN A 232 -0.18 -0.62 -24.66
CA GLN A 232 0.36 -1.69 -25.50
C GLN A 232 0.69 -2.97 -24.73
N TRP A 233 1.23 -2.86 -23.51
CA TRP A 233 1.63 -4.00 -22.67
C TRP A 233 0.45 -4.74 -22.06
N ILE A 234 -0.62 -4.01 -21.72
CA ILE A 234 -1.91 -4.54 -21.31
C ILE A 234 -2.54 -5.34 -22.45
N GLY A 235 -2.42 -4.81 -23.69
CA GLY A 235 -2.86 -5.50 -24.89
C GLY A 235 -4.37 -5.74 -24.89
N ARG A 236 -4.79 -7.00 -24.82
CA ARG A 236 -6.20 -7.40 -24.82
C ARG A 236 -6.83 -7.49 -23.42
N ALA A 237 -6.04 -7.34 -22.36
CA ALA A 237 -6.57 -7.37 -21.01
C ALA A 237 -7.51 -6.18 -20.77
N ASN A 238 -8.68 -6.44 -20.17
CA ASN A 238 -9.63 -5.39 -19.82
C ASN A 238 -9.19 -4.68 -18.53
N VAL A 239 -8.11 -3.90 -18.61
CA VAL A 239 -7.60 -3.08 -17.50
C VAL A 239 -8.19 -1.67 -17.63
N GLY A 240 -8.89 -1.21 -16.60
CA GLY A 240 -9.53 0.10 -16.60
C GLY A 240 -8.56 1.25 -16.34
N PHE A 241 -7.69 1.05 -15.35
CA PHE A 241 -6.67 2.03 -14.98
C PHE A 241 -5.50 1.36 -14.25
N VAL A 242 -4.38 2.08 -14.22
CA VAL A 242 -3.23 1.79 -13.38
C VAL A 242 -3.15 2.84 -12.27
N VAL A 243 -3.01 2.41 -11.02
CA VAL A 243 -2.76 3.30 -9.89
C VAL A 243 -1.27 3.30 -9.58
N VAL A 244 -0.65 4.46 -9.56
CA VAL A 244 0.72 4.66 -9.10
C VAL A 244 0.67 5.06 -7.63
N TYR A 245 1.27 4.23 -6.77
CA TYR A 245 1.39 4.47 -5.34
C TYR A 245 2.85 4.80 -4.99
N GLU A 246 3.02 5.86 -4.20
CA GLU A 246 4.28 6.26 -3.62
C GLU A 246 4.09 6.55 -2.13
N SER A 247 5.00 6.03 -1.31
CA SER A 247 5.09 6.38 0.10
C SER A 247 6.29 7.30 0.34
N VAL A 248 6.06 8.38 1.07
CA VAL A 248 7.09 9.35 1.46
C VAL A 248 7.10 9.44 2.98
N ILE A 249 8.29 9.41 3.57
CA ILE A 249 8.47 9.62 5.00
C ILE A 249 9.10 10.98 5.21
N CYS A 250 8.47 11.83 6.00
CA CYS A 250 8.93 13.18 6.25
C CYS A 250 8.77 13.56 7.73
N PRO A 251 9.50 14.58 8.20
CA PRO A 251 9.18 15.20 9.47
C PRO A 251 7.75 15.74 9.43
N ALA A 252 6.96 15.46 10.46
CA ALA A 252 5.69 16.11 10.68
C ALA A 252 5.90 17.61 10.89
N SER A 253 4.85 18.41 10.69
CA SER A 253 4.87 19.82 11.06
C SER A 253 5.25 19.92 12.54
N THR A 254 6.16 20.85 12.87
CA THR A 254 6.67 21.01 14.23
C THR A 254 5.51 21.14 15.20
N VAL A 255 5.39 20.19 16.13
CA VAL A 255 4.57 20.39 17.32
C VAL A 255 5.21 21.55 18.11
N GLU A 256 4.40 22.48 18.61
CA GLU A 256 4.88 23.50 19.55
C GLU A 256 5.67 22.81 20.68
N GLY A 257 7.00 22.99 20.70
CA GLY A 257 7.89 22.24 21.59
C GLY A 257 9.18 21.71 20.95
N GLY A 258 9.32 21.76 19.62
CA GLY A 258 10.60 21.51 18.93
C GLY A 258 10.93 20.05 18.65
N GLU A 259 10.08 19.11 19.05
CA GLU A 259 10.22 17.69 18.71
C GLU A 259 9.64 17.41 17.31
N LYS A 260 10.49 16.89 16.40
CA LYS A 260 10.04 16.45 15.08
C LYS A 260 9.51 15.02 15.20
N SER A 261 8.20 14.84 15.21
CA SER A 261 7.60 13.54 14.89
C SER A 261 7.79 13.23 13.40
N TRP A 262 7.64 11.97 13.02
CA TRP A 262 7.77 11.53 11.63
C TRP A 262 6.42 11.06 11.11
N ALA A 263 6.09 11.45 9.88
CA ALA A 263 4.85 11.11 9.19
C ALA A 263 5.14 10.25 7.96
N LEU A 264 4.24 9.33 7.67
CA LEU A 264 4.17 8.58 6.42
C LEU A 264 3.03 9.14 5.58
N ILE A 265 3.35 9.62 4.40
CA ILE A 265 2.37 10.15 3.45
C ILE A 265 2.27 9.19 2.28
N GLY A 266 1.05 8.67 2.05
CA GLY A 266 0.70 7.85 0.90
C GLY A 266 0.18 8.73 -0.25
N LEU A 267 0.86 8.71 -1.38
CA LEU A 267 0.54 9.50 -2.56
C LEU A 267 0.05 8.57 -3.67
N TRP A 268 -1.12 8.91 -4.22
CA TRP A 268 -1.85 8.07 -5.16
C TRP A 268 -2.19 8.85 -6.42
N SER A 269 -2.00 8.21 -7.58
CA SER A 269 -2.36 8.78 -8.86
C SER A 269 -2.95 7.72 -9.78
N LYS A 270 -4.09 8.04 -10.41
CA LYS A 270 -4.75 7.19 -11.40
C LYS A 270 -4.26 7.53 -12.80
N LEU A 271 -3.94 6.50 -13.58
CA LEU A 271 -3.62 6.56 -15.00
C LEU A 271 -4.66 5.74 -15.77
N ASP A 272 -5.53 6.42 -16.50
CA ASP A 272 -6.57 5.76 -17.29
C ASP A 272 -6.00 4.99 -18.47
N THR A 273 -6.43 3.74 -18.62
CA THR A 273 -6.03 2.88 -19.75
C THR A 273 -7.17 2.64 -20.73
N VAL A 274 -8.40 3.04 -20.36
CA VAL A 274 -9.56 3.08 -21.24
C VAL A 274 -9.82 4.50 -21.74
N SER A 275 -10.24 4.65 -23.00
CA SER A 275 -10.64 5.94 -23.55
C SER A 275 -11.85 6.52 -22.82
N ALA A 276 -11.98 7.85 -22.82
CA ALA A 276 -13.11 8.54 -22.22
C ALA A 276 -14.46 8.10 -22.81
N ASP A 277 -14.48 7.80 -24.10
CA ASP A 277 -15.69 7.37 -24.82
C ASP A 277 -15.99 5.86 -24.68
N SER A 278 -15.16 5.11 -23.95
CA SER A 278 -15.37 3.67 -23.77
C SER A 278 -16.62 3.40 -22.91
N PRO A 279 -17.55 2.53 -23.32
CA PRO A 279 -18.70 2.17 -22.49
C PRO A 279 -18.29 1.48 -21.17
N SER A 280 -17.11 0.87 -21.11
CA SER A 280 -16.57 0.28 -19.88
C SER A 280 -16.04 1.30 -18.88
N ARG A 281 -15.89 2.57 -19.29
CA ARG A 281 -15.30 3.63 -18.45
C ARG A 281 -16.08 3.85 -17.17
N ALA A 282 -17.40 3.99 -17.27
CA ALA A 282 -18.27 4.23 -16.12
C ALA A 282 -18.15 3.12 -15.06
N HIS A 283 -17.99 1.88 -15.52
CA HIS A 283 -17.80 0.72 -14.63
C HIS A 283 -16.51 0.84 -13.80
N PHE A 284 -15.40 1.28 -14.40
CA PHE A 284 -14.14 1.48 -13.69
C PHE A 284 -14.09 2.78 -12.88
N ASP A 285 -14.79 3.83 -13.29
CA ASP A 285 -14.87 5.07 -12.51
C ASP A 285 -15.60 4.86 -11.18
N ASN A 286 -16.64 4.02 -11.15
CA ASN A 286 -17.31 3.62 -9.91
C ASN A 286 -16.34 2.90 -8.96
N LEU A 287 -15.53 1.95 -9.47
CA LEU A 287 -14.51 1.28 -8.66
C LEU A 287 -13.48 2.29 -8.12
N TRP A 288 -13.00 3.20 -8.96
CA TRP A 288 -12.04 4.22 -8.52
C TRP A 288 -12.61 5.10 -7.41
N GLN A 289 -13.86 5.56 -7.51
CA GLN A 289 -14.50 6.39 -6.48
C GLN A 289 -14.55 5.68 -5.12
N LEU A 290 -14.86 4.37 -5.11
CA LEU A 290 -14.88 3.56 -3.88
C LEU A 290 -13.47 3.42 -3.28
N LEU A 291 -12.46 3.17 -4.11
CA LEU A 291 -11.06 3.07 -3.66
C LEU A 291 -10.52 4.42 -3.18
N GLU A 292 -10.81 5.50 -3.91
CA GLU A 292 -10.38 6.87 -3.59
C GLU A 292 -10.97 7.33 -2.25
N ALA A 293 -12.26 7.07 -2.02
CA ALA A 293 -12.92 7.38 -0.74
C ALA A 293 -12.37 6.55 0.44
N ALA A 294 -11.75 5.40 0.17
CA ALA A 294 -11.15 4.53 1.17
C ALA A 294 -9.68 4.87 1.48
N LEU A 295 -9.04 5.74 0.69
CA LEU A 295 -7.65 6.11 0.90
C LEU A 295 -7.48 6.70 2.30
N PRO A 296 -6.46 6.27 3.05
CA PRO A 296 -6.23 6.78 4.39
C PRO A 296 -5.77 8.24 4.31
N ASN A 297 -6.39 9.09 5.14
CA ASN A 297 -5.89 10.42 5.44
C ASN A 297 -4.84 10.27 6.54
N TRP A 298 -3.58 10.13 6.15
CA TRP A 298 -2.44 10.05 7.06
C TRP A 298 -1.72 11.40 7.15
#